data_AF-A0A1V5KBK9-F1
#
_entry.id   AF-A0A1V5KBK9-F1
#
_cell.length_a   1.000
_cell.length_b   1.000
_cell.length_c   1.000
_cell.angle_alpha   90.00
_cell.angle_beta   90.00
_cell.angle_gamma   90.00
#
_symmetry.space_group_name_H-M   'P 1'
#
loop_
_entity.id
_entity.type
_entity.pdbx_description
1 polymer ?
#
loop_
_entity_poly.entity_id
_entity_poly.type
_entity_poly.pdbx_seq_one_letter_code
_entity_poly.pdbx_strand_id
1 'polypeptide(L)'
;MTAEELASHFQHAGLEGLEPADLSAFAKAAQNPVLFGRMLFPKRQRKFTEATVLLAGYAHRTADAMRFRRCGDVNTALRLEHVAESIYKQLPEYAKW
;
A
#
# COMPACT_ATOMS: atom_id res chain seq x y z
N MET A 1 12.33 5.77 -5.55
CA MET A 1 11.64 5.18 -6.71
C MET A 1 10.64 6.16 -7.29
N THR A 2 10.42 6.13 -8.60
CA THR A 2 9.35 6.86 -9.30
C THR A 2 7.99 6.19 -9.08
N ALA A 3 6.89 6.85 -9.47
CA ALA A 3 5.56 6.24 -9.42
C ALA A 3 5.46 5.00 -10.35
N GLU A 4 6.11 5.03 -11.51
CA GLU A 4 6.12 3.91 -12.44
C GLU A 4 6.89 2.70 -11.86
N GLU A 5 8.03 2.95 -11.22
CA GLU A 5 8.80 1.91 -10.53
C GLU A 5 8.01 1.31 -9.37
N LEU A 6 7.31 2.13 -8.59
CA LEU A 6 6.43 1.68 -7.50
C LEU A 6 5.28 0.82 -8.03
N ALA A 7 4.63 1.24 -9.11
CA ALA A 7 3.54 0.48 -9.72
C ALA A 7 4.02 -0.83 -10.33
N SER A 8 5.19 -0.81 -10.98
CA SER A 8 5.83 -2.02 -11.52
C SER A 8 6.19 -2.98 -10.38
N HIS A 9 6.80 -2.52 -9.30
CA HIS A 9 7.13 -3.37 -8.16
C HIS A 9 5.88 -4.05 -7.58
N PHE A 10 4.82 -3.26 -7.35
CA PHE A 10 3.54 -3.79 -6.89
C PHE A 10 3.00 -4.91 -7.79
N GLN A 11 3.09 -4.76 -9.11
CA GLN A 11 2.61 -5.77 -10.07
C GLN A 11 3.40 -7.08 -10.06
N HIS A 12 4.65 -7.07 -9.60
CA HIS A 12 5.52 -8.24 -9.60
C HIS A 12 5.62 -8.92 -8.24
N ALA A 13 5.68 -8.13 -7.16
CA ALA A 13 5.97 -8.61 -5.80
C ALA A 13 4.97 -8.13 -4.74
N GLY A 14 3.96 -7.33 -5.11
CA GLY A 14 3.05 -6.73 -4.15
C GLY A 14 3.69 -5.61 -3.34
N LEU A 15 3.17 -5.37 -2.13
CA LEU A 15 3.74 -4.40 -1.19
C LEU A 15 4.62 -5.07 -0.12
N GLU A 16 4.60 -6.40 -0.06
CA GLU A 16 5.42 -7.18 0.85
C GLU A 16 6.88 -7.11 0.41
N GLY A 17 7.76 -6.68 1.32
CA GLY A 17 9.19 -6.52 1.04
C GLY A 17 9.62 -5.09 0.68
N LEU A 18 8.68 -4.15 0.56
CA LEU A 18 9.04 -2.73 0.48
C LEU A 18 9.51 -2.19 1.83
N GLU A 19 10.57 -1.37 1.78
CA GLU A 19 11.05 -0.63 2.94
C GLU A 19 10.03 0.47 3.35
N PRO A 20 10.05 0.95 4.60
CA PRO A 20 9.08 1.93 5.09
C PRO A 20 9.03 3.23 4.27
N ALA A 21 10.18 3.64 3.72
CA ALA A 21 10.28 4.81 2.87
C ALA A 21 9.54 4.61 1.54
N ASP A 22 9.68 3.42 0.93
CA ASP A 22 9.03 3.08 -0.33
C ASP A 22 7.52 2.84 -0.15
N LEU A 23 7.10 2.22 0.96
CA LEU A 23 5.70 2.12 1.35
C LEU A 23 5.06 3.50 1.56
N SER A 24 5.79 4.42 2.19
CA SER A 24 5.34 5.81 2.35
C SER A 24 5.25 6.54 1.01
N ALA A 25 6.21 6.32 0.11
CA ALA A 25 6.21 6.87 -1.24
C ALA A 25 5.04 6.31 -2.06
N PHE A 26 4.75 5.01 -1.96
CA PHE A 26 3.59 4.36 -2.56
C PHE A 26 2.29 5.02 -2.06
N ALA A 27 2.12 5.13 -0.74
CA ALA A 27 0.93 5.74 -0.16
C ALA A 27 0.73 7.18 -0.62
N LYS A 28 1.82 7.95 -0.75
CA LYS A 28 1.80 9.31 -1.27
C LYS A 28 1.41 9.36 -2.75
N ALA A 29 1.97 8.50 -3.59
CA ALA A 29 1.61 8.41 -5.00
C ALA A 29 0.13 8.03 -5.20
N ALA A 30 -0.37 7.12 -4.35
CA ALA A 30 -1.75 6.67 -4.36
C ALA A 30 -2.78 7.70 -3.85
N GLN A 31 -2.35 8.87 -3.34
CA GLN A 31 -3.23 10.00 -3.06
C GLN A 31 -3.90 10.58 -4.33
N ASN A 32 -3.33 10.29 -5.51
CA ASN A 32 -4.01 10.50 -6.79
C ASN A 32 -4.48 9.15 -7.36
N PRO A 33 -5.60 8.60 -6.84
CA PRO A 33 -6.02 7.23 -7.14
C PRO A 33 -6.44 7.02 -8.60
N VAL A 34 -6.78 8.09 -9.32
CA VAL A 34 -7.15 8.01 -10.74
C VAL A 34 -5.92 7.76 -11.60
N LEU A 35 -4.87 8.57 -11.42
CA LEU A 35 -3.66 8.48 -12.22
C LEU A 35 -2.83 7.27 -11.83
N PHE A 36 -2.57 7.10 -10.54
CA PHE A 36 -1.75 6.01 -10.03
C PHE A 36 -2.48 4.66 -10.13
N GLY A 37 -3.79 4.63 -9.88
CA GLY A 37 -4.58 3.41 -9.99
C GLY A 37 -4.64 2.84 -11.41
N ARG A 38 -4.60 3.69 -12.44
CA ARG A 38 -4.45 3.24 -13.85
C ARG A 38 -3.11 2.56 -14.10
N MET A 39 -2.05 3.04 -13.45
CA MET A 39 -0.71 2.43 -13.53
C MET A 39 -0.66 1.10 -12.78
N LEU A 40 -1.28 1.02 -11.59
CA LEU A 40 -1.35 -0.21 -10.79
C LEU A 40 -2.19 -1.30 -11.48
N PHE A 41 -3.32 -0.90 -12.08
CA PHE A 41 -4.31 -1.82 -12.64
C PHE A 41 -4.58 -1.53 -14.13
N PRO A 42 -3.59 -1.66 -15.02
CA PRO A 42 -3.70 -1.25 -16.42
C PRO A 42 -4.78 -2.00 -17.20
N LYS A 43 -5.13 -3.22 -16.75
CA LYS A 43 -6.18 -4.06 -17.36
C LYS A 43 -7.60 -3.78 -16.80
N ARG A 44 -7.76 -2.90 -15.81
CA ARG A 44 -9.05 -2.64 -15.14
C ARG A 44 -9.63 -1.29 -15.55
N GLN A 45 -10.81 -1.31 -16.17
CA GLN A 45 -11.48 -0.10 -16.63
C GLN A 45 -12.38 0.57 -15.57
N ARG A 46 -12.72 -0.12 -14.46
CA ARG A 46 -13.66 0.37 -13.43
C ARG A 46 -13.25 -0.05 -12.02
N LYS A 47 -13.65 0.75 -11.02
CA LYS A 47 -13.49 0.51 -9.56
C LYS A 47 -12.06 0.36 -9.02
N PHE A 48 -11.04 0.62 -9.84
CA PHE A 48 -9.64 0.58 -9.40
C PHE A 48 -9.29 1.70 -8.41
N THR A 49 -10.05 2.80 -8.41
CA THR A 49 -9.82 3.94 -7.51
C THR A 49 -10.02 3.56 -6.05
N GLU A 50 -11.07 2.81 -5.73
CA GLU A 50 -11.34 2.32 -4.37
C GLU A 50 -10.23 1.37 -3.89
N ALA A 51 -9.81 0.42 -4.74
CA ALA A 51 -8.68 -0.45 -4.46
C ALA A 51 -7.39 0.36 -4.22
N THR A 52 -7.15 1.40 -5.02
CA THR A 52 -5.95 2.25 -4.89
C THR A 52 -5.96 3.02 -3.57
N VAL A 53 -7.12 3.51 -3.12
CA VAL A 53 -7.25 4.18 -1.80
C VAL A 53 -7.00 3.20 -0.66
N LEU A 54 -7.57 1.99 -0.74
CA LEU A 54 -7.33 0.94 0.26
C LEU A 54 -5.85 0.55 0.31
N LEU A 55 -5.21 0.37 -0.85
CA LEU A 55 -3.77 0.11 -0.94
C LEU A 55 -2.93 1.25 -0.34
N ALA A 56 -3.33 2.51 -0.55
CA ALA A 56 -2.66 3.65 0.08
C ALA A 56 -2.73 3.58 1.61
N GLY A 57 -3.92 3.26 2.14
CA GLY A 57 -4.14 3.09 3.57
C GLY A 57 -3.32 1.93 4.15
N TYR A 58 -3.33 0.78 3.47
CA TYR A 58 -2.53 -0.37 3.84
C TYR A 58 -1.03 -0.04 3.87
N ALA A 59 -0.51 0.55 2.79
CA ALA A 59 0.91 0.90 2.67
C ALA A 59 1.35 1.89 3.76
N HIS A 60 0.52 2.91 4.03
CA HIS A 60 0.81 3.91 5.06
C HIS A 60 0.86 3.29 6.47
N ARG A 61 -0.11 2.45 6.82
CA ARG A 61 -0.14 1.79 8.14
C ARG A 61 1.00 0.79 8.32
N THR A 62 1.35 0.07 7.26
CA THR A 62 2.49 -0.85 7.25
C THR A 62 3.81 -0.09 7.42
N ALA A 63 4.00 1.03 6.71
CA ALA A 63 5.17 1.88 6.86
C ALA A 63 5.33 2.41 8.30
N ASP A 64 4.24 2.92 8.87
CA ASP A 64 4.25 3.41 10.26
C ASP A 64 4.54 2.28 11.24
N ALA A 65 3.91 1.11 11.08
CA ALA A 65 4.16 -0.04 11.95
C ALA A 65 5.64 -0.45 11.95
N MET A 66 6.24 -0.57 10.77
CA MET A 66 7.66 -0.87 10.62
C MET A 66 8.55 0.20 11.28
N ARG A 67 8.20 1.48 11.13
CA ARG A 67 8.91 2.59 11.78
C ARG A 67 8.83 2.48 13.31
N PHE A 68 7.64 2.24 13.86
CA PHE A 68 7.46 2.09 15.31
C PHE A 68 8.17 0.86 15.87
N ARG A 69 8.23 -0.26 15.12
CA ARG A 69 9.07 -1.41 15.47
C ARG A 69 10.55 -1.02 15.58
N ARG A 70 11.08 -0.27 14.61
CA ARG A 70 12.48 0.20 14.64
C ARG A 70 12.76 1.13 15.82
N CYS A 71 11.77 1.93 16.23
CA CYS A 71 11.88 2.81 17.40
C CYS A 71 11.65 2.10 18.75
N GLY A 72 11.27 0.82 18.76
CA GLY A 72 11.00 0.06 19.98
C GLY A 72 9.59 0.23 20.55
N ASP A 73 8.70 1.00 19.90
CA ASP A 73 7.29 1.10 20.31
C ASP A 73 6.48 -0.03 19.68
N VAL A 74 6.59 -1.20 20.31
CA VAL A 74 5.96 -2.44 19.82
C VAL A 74 4.43 -2.38 19.91
N ASN A 75 3.88 -1.72 20.92
CA ASN A 75 2.43 -1.66 21.12
C ASN A 75 1.75 -0.85 20.01
N THR A 76 2.32 0.31 19.65
CA THR A 76 1.82 1.12 18.53
C THR A 76 1.98 0.37 17.22
N ALA A 77 3.11 -0.32 17.01
CA ALA A 77 3.33 -1.12 15.81
C ALA A 77 2.27 -2.22 15.63
N LEU A 78 2.00 -3.02 16.68
CA LEU A 78 0.99 -4.09 16.62
C LEU A 78 -0.41 -3.55 16.33
N ARG A 79 -0.78 -2.40 16.91
CA ARG A 79 -2.06 -1.76 16.63
C ARG A 79 -2.18 -1.36 15.15
N LEU A 80 -1.11 -0.81 14.58
CA LEU A 80 -1.09 -0.41 13.17
C LEU A 80 -1.12 -1.61 12.24
N GLU A 81 -0.42 -2.70 12.59
CA GLU A 81 -0.48 -3.98 11.87
C GLU A 81 -1.90 -4.54 11.84
N HIS A 82 -2.61 -4.50 12.97
CA HIS A 82 -4.00 -4.94 13.03
C HIS A 82 -4.91 -4.09 12.12
N VAL A 83 -4.69 -2.78 12.08
CA VAL A 83 -5.42 -1.90 11.15
C VAL A 83 -5.08 -2.22 9.69
N ALA A 84 -3.80 -2.46 9.37
CA ALA A 84 -3.36 -2.85 8.04
C ALA A 84 -4.01 -4.19 7.60
N GLU A 85 -4.07 -5.18 8.49
CA GLU A 85 -4.73 -6.46 8.24
C GLU A 85 -6.23 -6.29 7.95
N SER A 86 -6.91 -5.42 8.70
CA SER A 86 -8.32 -5.09 8.46
C SER A 86 -8.54 -4.43 7.08
N ILE A 87 -7.64 -3.55 6.65
CA ILE A 87 -7.69 -2.94 5.30
C ILE A 87 -7.43 -4.01 4.23
N TYR A 88 -6.44 -4.88 4.43
CA TYR A 88 -6.11 -5.94 3.48
C TYR A 88 -7.30 -6.89 3.24
N LYS A 89 -8.05 -7.23 4.29
CA LYS A 89 -9.28 -8.04 4.18
C LYS A 89 -10.36 -7.38 3.33
N GLN A 90 -10.40 -6.04 3.28
CA GLN A 90 -11.34 -5.26 2.47
C GLN A 90 -10.89 -5.07 1.02
N LEU A 91 -9.61 -5.35 0.70
CA LEU A 91 -9.14 -5.25 -0.68
C LEU A 91 -9.91 -6.22 -1.58
N PRO A 92 -10.25 -5.81 -2.81
CA PRO A 92 -10.78 -6.74 -3.78
C PRO A 92 -9.69 -7.76 -4.16
N GLU A 93 -10.08 -8.99 -4.49
CA GLU A 93 -9.14 -10.09 -4.80
C GLU A 93 -8.09 -9.73 -5.86
N TYR A 94 -8.43 -8.90 -6.84
CA TYR A 94 -7.49 -8.49 -7.88
C TYR A 94 -6.39 -7.51 -7.41
N ALA A 95 -6.55 -6.94 -6.21
CA ALA A 95 -5.62 -6.01 -5.60
C ALA A 95 -4.87 -6.64 -4.41
N LYS A 96 -5.18 -7.89 -4.08
CA LYS A 96 -4.37 -8.71 -3.18
C LYS A 96 -3.22 -9.33 -3.98
N TRP A 97 -2.12 -9.56 -3.29
CA TRP A 97 -0.94 -10.26 -3.77
C TRP A 97 -0.65 -11.41 -2.82
#